data_AF-A0A369JUG0-F1
#
_entry.id   AF-A0A369JUG0-F1
#
_cell.length_a   1.000
_cell.length_b   1.000
_cell.length_c   1.000
_cell.angle_alpha   90.00
_cell.angle_beta   90.00
_cell.angle_gamma   90.00
#
_symmetry.space_group_name_H-M   'P 1'
#
loop_
_entity.id
_entity.type
_entity.pdbx_description
1 polymer ?
#
loop_
_entity_poly.entity_id
_entity_poly.type
_entity_poly.pdbx_seq_one_letter_code
_entity_poly.pdbx_strand_id
1 'polypeptide(L)'
;MPQSLRPPLPVRHANPHIPVTLQSGSLPPVKYQILNCQGQDILVGRMKIETPTPTGHAFILRRFDTGAVSLTTMFRAAFPNAPEHEERSELQWVKENHDLTGNNGGPLNPGVTRLAGTWVSPALARTLGEAYALGDLITAVVEATPDPHGNYRRSGKNASAPVSSSKSAAPTAPAVAEITTPPAPRTLPTPSPTAVVPPATKRRKESSPAPPPPIPVSPPVSPAKTAPPPPRRSSRARSRTQSPGLSRTSSTGPLGSITITRGASVTKTPKVTKVSRREEVQAVTPGGSDLTVVDEETELIKESVAGSGLQQQDEAEWKESYAKIVKSEAAKKEVVRKRVREEEEEGEAREEEMEGVAEEAPTKLKRAREEEEEKLQFVFQEPQVGERAIATNKRVSKFHLQPKTKQLAWGAAAFAIGMGAAAFLPNFL
;
A
#
# COMPACT_ATOMS: atom_id res chain seq x y z
N MET A 1 21.15 19.18 15.65
CA MET A 1 21.42 17.92 14.90
C MET A 1 21.78 18.30 13.47
N PRO A 2 22.84 17.74 12.88
CA PRO A 2 23.17 17.99 11.48
C PRO A 2 22.03 17.46 10.61
N GLN A 3 21.41 18.33 9.81
CA GLN A 3 20.41 17.93 8.83
C GLN A 3 21.11 17.09 7.76
N SER A 4 20.61 15.89 7.47
CA SER A 4 21.16 15.09 6.38
C SER A 4 20.91 15.83 5.07
N LEU A 5 21.89 15.80 4.16
CA LEU A 5 21.75 16.48 2.86
C LEU A 5 20.59 15.84 2.09
N ARG A 6 19.69 16.69 1.57
CA ARG A 6 18.53 16.23 0.79
C ARG A 6 19.00 15.54 -0.49
N PRO A 7 18.50 14.33 -0.80
CA PRO A 7 18.82 13.67 -2.06
C PRO A 7 18.34 14.51 -3.26
N PRO A 8 19.03 14.46 -4.41
CA PRO A 8 18.61 15.21 -5.58
C PRO A 8 17.27 14.69 -6.11
N LEU A 9 16.34 15.61 -6.37
CA LEU A 9 15.02 15.26 -6.90
C LEU A 9 15.13 14.77 -8.35
N PRO A 10 14.29 13.80 -8.76
CA PRO A 10 14.37 13.21 -10.08
C PRO A 10 13.64 14.04 -11.14
N VAL A 11 14.14 15.25 -11.37
CA VAL A 11 13.57 16.24 -12.29
C VAL A 11 13.39 15.70 -13.73
N ARG A 12 14.20 14.72 -14.15
CA ARG A 12 14.07 14.03 -15.44
C ARG A 12 12.77 13.22 -15.58
N HIS A 13 12.15 12.86 -14.45
CA HIS A 13 10.90 12.12 -14.38
C HIS A 13 9.72 12.99 -13.96
N ALA A 14 9.89 14.33 -13.94
CA ALA A 14 8.85 15.27 -13.60
C ALA A 14 7.64 15.12 -14.53
N ASN A 15 6.45 15.23 -13.94
CA ASN A 15 5.20 15.11 -14.67
C ASN A 15 4.93 16.35 -15.54
N PRO A 16 4.88 16.22 -16.87
CA PRO A 16 4.71 17.35 -17.78
C PRO A 16 3.30 17.95 -17.76
N HIS A 17 2.29 17.25 -17.22
CA HIS A 17 0.91 17.74 -17.19
C HIS A 17 0.66 18.76 -16.08
N ILE A 18 1.45 18.72 -15.00
CA ILE A 18 1.31 19.64 -13.86
C ILE A 18 1.33 21.12 -14.28
N PRO A 19 2.34 21.63 -15.01
CA PRO A 19 2.36 23.04 -15.41
C PRO A 19 1.17 23.42 -16.30
N VAL A 20 0.70 22.50 -17.15
CA VAL A 20 -0.47 22.72 -18.02
C VAL A 20 -1.75 22.87 -17.18
N THR A 21 -1.92 22.01 -16.17
CA THR A 21 -3.05 22.09 -15.24
C THR A 21 -3.03 23.39 -14.45
N LEU A 22 -1.87 23.81 -13.95
CA LEU A 22 -1.72 25.05 -13.20
C LEU A 22 -2.03 26.29 -14.06
N GLN A 23 -1.53 26.33 -15.30
CA GLN A 23 -1.78 27.41 -16.25
C GLN A 23 -3.25 27.51 -16.67
N SER A 24 -3.98 26.39 -16.66
CA SER A 24 -5.40 26.36 -17.02
C SER A 24 -6.29 27.04 -15.97
N GLY A 25 -5.81 27.27 -14.75
CA GLY A 25 -6.58 27.86 -13.64
C GLY A 25 -7.71 26.98 -13.08
N SER A 26 -8.05 25.89 -13.76
CA SER A 26 -9.05 24.91 -13.34
C SER A 26 -8.37 23.75 -12.61
N LEU A 27 -8.27 23.86 -11.29
CA LEU A 27 -7.69 22.81 -10.46
C LEU A 27 -8.64 21.60 -10.36
N PRO A 28 -8.14 20.35 -10.42
CA PRO A 28 -8.97 19.16 -10.28
C PRO A 28 -9.70 19.16 -8.91
N PRO A 29 -11.00 18.83 -8.86
CA PRO A 29 -11.75 18.86 -7.61
C PRO A 29 -11.29 17.74 -6.65
N VAL A 30 -11.22 18.07 -5.36
CA VAL A 30 -10.99 17.08 -4.29
C VAL A 30 -12.28 16.30 -4.06
N LYS A 31 -12.23 14.99 -4.29
CA LYS A 31 -13.35 14.09 -4.00
C LYS A 31 -13.15 13.45 -2.64
N TYR A 32 -14.21 13.33 -1.86
CA TYR A 32 -14.17 12.72 -0.55
C TYR A 32 -14.64 11.26 -0.60
N GLN A 33 -14.00 10.41 0.19
CA GLN A 33 -14.31 8.99 0.27
C GLN A 33 -14.04 8.49 1.69
N ILE A 34 -14.96 7.68 2.22
CA ILE A 34 -14.75 7.01 3.51
C ILE A 34 -14.05 5.68 3.23
N LEU A 35 -12.86 5.50 3.79
CA LEU A 35 -12.14 4.22 3.79
C LEU A 35 -12.41 3.50 5.10
N ASN A 36 -12.86 2.25 5.05
CA ASN A 36 -12.95 1.41 6.24
C ASN A 36 -11.64 0.63 6.38
N CYS A 37 -10.87 0.93 7.42
CA CYS A 37 -9.61 0.27 7.73
C CYS A 37 -9.65 -0.19 9.18
N GLN A 38 -9.48 -1.49 9.43
CA GLN A 38 -9.45 -2.06 10.78
C GLN A 38 -10.71 -1.72 11.61
N GLY A 39 -11.88 -1.63 10.97
CA GLY A 39 -13.14 -1.27 11.62
C GLY A 39 -13.30 0.22 11.92
N GLN A 40 -12.29 1.05 11.64
CA GLN A 40 -12.42 2.50 11.71
C GLN A 40 -12.68 3.10 10.33
N ASP A 41 -13.65 4.00 10.28
CA ASP A 41 -13.96 4.78 9.09
C ASP A 41 -13.11 6.04 9.05
N ILE A 42 -12.26 6.16 8.03
CA ILE A 42 -11.37 7.31 7.83
C ILE A 42 -11.87 8.09 6.62
N LEU A 43 -12.21 9.36 6.82
CA LEU A 43 -12.55 10.27 5.72
C LEU A 43 -11.26 10.72 5.01
N VAL A 44 -11.19 10.47 3.71
CA VAL A 44 -10.03 10.81 2.87
C VAL A 44 -10.48 11.66 1.69
N GLY A 45 -9.77 12.77 1.47
CA GLY A 45 -9.82 13.56 0.25
C GLY A 45 -8.84 13.02 -0.77
N ARG A 46 -9.28 12.87 -2.02
CA ARG A 46 -8.46 12.47 -3.16
C ARG A 46 -8.57 13.49 -4.29
N MET A 47 -7.43 14.01 -4.73
CA MET A 47 -7.33 14.84 -5.92
C MET A 47 -6.72 14.01 -7.06
N LYS A 48 -7.39 13.96 -8.20
CA LYS A 48 -6.90 13.23 -9.38
C LYS A 48 -5.95 14.13 -10.17
N ILE A 49 -4.73 13.66 -10.43
CA ILE A 49 -3.71 14.34 -11.23
C ILE A 49 -3.44 13.50 -12.48
N GLU A 50 -3.39 14.13 -13.65
CA GLU A 50 -3.04 13.45 -14.90
C GLU A 50 -1.56 13.12 -14.95
N THR A 51 -1.21 11.93 -15.44
CA THR A 51 0.18 11.46 -15.52
C THR A 51 0.43 10.76 -16.86
N PRO A 52 1.64 10.83 -17.42
CA PRO A 52 2.01 10.17 -18.68
C PRO A 52 2.18 8.64 -18.55
N THR A 53 1.77 8.05 -17.42
CA THR A 53 1.83 6.61 -17.17
C THR A 53 0.73 5.87 -17.95
N PRO A 54 0.82 4.54 -18.14
CA PRO A 54 -0.25 3.77 -18.75
C PRO A 54 -1.58 3.84 -17.98
N THR A 55 -1.55 4.16 -16.69
CA THR A 55 -2.76 4.43 -15.89
C THR A 55 -3.43 5.75 -16.28
N GLY A 56 -2.68 6.69 -16.86
CA GLY A 56 -3.12 8.04 -17.25
C GLY A 56 -3.36 9.00 -16.08
N HIS A 57 -3.25 8.53 -14.83
CA HIS A 57 -3.47 9.37 -13.65
C HIS A 57 -2.82 8.81 -12.37
N ALA A 58 -2.64 9.70 -11.40
CA ALA A 58 -2.31 9.45 -10.00
C ALA A 58 -3.29 10.19 -9.07
N PHE A 59 -3.27 9.86 -7.78
CA PHE A 59 -4.10 10.52 -6.77
C PHE A 59 -3.24 11.10 -5.66
N ILE A 60 -3.45 12.36 -5.30
CA ILE A 60 -2.92 12.92 -4.05
C ILE A 60 -3.97 12.68 -2.97
N LEU A 61 -3.54 12.11 -1.83
CA LEU A 61 -4.43 11.71 -0.75
C LEU A 61 -4.19 12.57 0.49
N ARG A 62 -5.28 12.99 1.13
CA ARG A 62 -5.28 13.66 2.44
C ARG A 62 -6.29 13.00 3.36
N ARG A 63 -5.89 12.70 4.59
CA ARG A 63 -6.80 12.18 5.63
C ARG A 63 -7.33 13.35 6.46
N PHE A 64 -8.61 13.31 6.82
CA PHE A 64 -9.29 14.44 7.48
C PHE A 64 -9.34 14.37 9.00
N ASP A 65 -9.04 13.21 9.59
CA ASP A 65 -8.93 13.03 11.03
C ASP A 65 -7.70 13.76 11.62
N THR A 66 -6.55 13.66 10.95
CA THR A 66 -5.29 14.31 11.35
C THR A 66 -4.90 15.47 10.43
N GLY A 67 -5.58 15.61 9.29
CA GLY A 67 -5.23 16.58 8.25
C GLY A 67 -4.01 16.21 7.41
N ALA A 68 -3.32 15.10 7.70
CA ALA A 68 -2.07 14.74 7.05
C ALA A 68 -2.22 14.39 5.56
N VAL A 69 -1.17 14.62 4.78
CA VAL A 69 -1.10 14.36 3.34
C VAL A 69 -0.12 13.23 3.05
N SER A 70 -0.48 12.32 2.14
CA SER A 70 0.39 11.20 1.76
C SER A 70 1.55 11.66 0.89
N LEU A 71 2.76 11.65 1.47
CA LEU A 71 3.99 12.00 0.77
C LEU A 71 4.30 11.02 -0.36
N THR A 72 4.02 9.73 -0.14
CA THR A 72 4.21 8.68 -1.16
C THR A 72 3.41 8.96 -2.43
N THR A 73 2.14 9.36 -2.29
CA THR A 73 1.32 9.62 -3.47
C THR A 73 1.61 10.98 -4.10
N MET A 74 2.01 11.96 -3.28
CA MET A 74 2.53 13.25 -3.76
C MET A 74 3.79 13.06 -4.62
N PHE A 75 4.75 12.26 -4.17
CA PHE A 75 5.97 11.94 -4.93
C PHE A 75 5.65 11.25 -6.26
N ARG A 76 4.74 10.26 -6.27
CA ARG A 76 4.35 9.54 -7.50
C ARG A 76 3.57 10.41 -8.48
N ALA A 77 2.79 11.38 -7.99
CA ALA A 77 2.10 12.34 -8.85
C ALA A 77 3.08 13.34 -9.49
N ALA A 78 4.11 13.75 -8.75
CA ALA A 78 5.17 14.64 -9.23
C ALA A 78 6.15 13.94 -10.19
N PHE A 79 6.55 12.71 -9.87
CA PHE A 79 7.58 11.95 -10.58
C PHE A 79 7.08 10.56 -11.01
N PRO A 80 6.12 10.49 -11.95
CA PRO A 80 5.40 9.26 -12.29
C PRO A 80 6.27 8.12 -12.84
N ASN A 81 7.41 8.47 -13.46
CA ASN A 81 8.36 7.51 -14.03
C ASN A 81 9.61 7.31 -13.16
N ALA A 82 9.65 7.89 -11.95
CA ALA A 82 10.80 7.73 -11.07
C ALA A 82 10.89 6.29 -10.53
N PRO A 83 12.10 5.72 -10.47
CA PRO A 83 12.32 4.42 -9.87
C PRO A 83 12.09 4.44 -8.35
N GLU A 84 11.70 3.28 -7.81
CA GLU A 84 11.34 3.13 -6.39
C GLU A 84 12.48 3.48 -5.42
N HIS A 85 13.75 3.38 -5.84
CA HIS A 85 14.88 3.73 -4.98
C HIS A 85 15.01 5.24 -4.74
N GLU A 86 14.65 6.07 -5.71
CA GLU A 86 14.62 7.53 -5.57
C GLU A 86 13.46 7.93 -4.64
N GLU A 87 12.28 7.30 -4.82
CA GLU A 87 11.15 7.44 -3.89
C GLU A 87 11.57 7.11 -2.45
N ARG A 88 12.16 5.92 -2.22
CA ARG A 88 12.60 5.50 -0.89
C ARG A 88 13.63 6.44 -0.28
N SER A 89 14.55 6.99 -1.07
CA SER A 89 15.58 7.91 -0.60
C SER A 89 14.98 9.24 -0.10
N GLU A 90 14.05 9.81 -0.86
CA GLU A 90 13.34 11.03 -0.45
C GLU A 90 12.45 10.79 0.79
N LEU A 91 11.71 9.67 0.81
CA LEU A 91 10.90 9.29 1.97
C LEU A 91 11.75 9.08 3.24
N GLN A 92 12.95 8.51 3.10
CA GLN A 92 13.87 8.31 4.21
C GLN A 92 14.42 9.64 4.70
N TRP A 93 14.84 10.52 3.79
CA TRP A 93 15.29 11.86 4.15
C TRP A 93 14.23 12.65 4.92
N VAL A 94 12.95 12.59 4.49
CA VAL A 94 11.87 13.28 5.21
C VAL A 94 11.68 12.71 6.63
N LYS A 95 11.78 11.39 6.82
CA LYS A 95 11.67 10.74 8.14
C LYS A 95 12.80 11.13 9.09
N GLU A 96 13.99 11.39 8.57
CA GLU A 96 15.16 11.77 9.37
C GLU A 96 15.17 13.25 9.77
N ASN A 97 14.64 14.12 8.90
CA ASN A 97 14.74 15.57 9.07
C ASN A 97 13.47 16.23 9.62
N HIS A 98 12.33 15.55 9.57
CA HIS A 98 11.05 16.10 10.01
C HIS A 98 10.34 15.20 11.01
N ASP A 99 9.64 15.82 11.95
CA ASP A 99 8.78 15.11 12.88
C ASP A 99 7.50 14.62 12.18
N LEU A 100 7.31 13.30 12.17
CA LEU A 100 6.16 12.63 11.58
C LEU A 100 5.23 12.02 12.64
N THR A 101 5.49 12.30 13.92
CA THR A 101 4.64 11.83 15.02
C THR A 101 3.23 12.41 14.88
N GLY A 102 2.21 11.59 15.15
CA GLY A 102 0.80 11.99 15.02
C GLY A 102 0.21 11.98 13.60
N ASN A 103 1.02 11.99 12.54
CA ASN A 103 0.50 12.12 11.17
C ASN A 103 -0.15 10.85 10.59
N ASN A 104 0.27 9.65 11.00
CA ASN A 104 -0.20 8.40 10.38
C ASN A 104 -0.59 7.30 11.36
N GLY A 105 -1.19 7.66 12.49
CA GLY A 105 -1.43 6.69 13.55
C GLY A 105 -0.13 6.07 14.09
N GLY A 106 -0.21 5.37 15.21
CA GLY A 106 0.97 4.74 15.80
C GLY A 106 0.73 4.35 17.24
N PRO A 107 1.74 3.77 17.92
CA PRO A 107 1.60 3.36 19.31
C PRO A 107 1.27 4.54 20.24
N LEU A 108 1.69 5.75 19.87
CA LEU A 108 1.35 6.99 20.59
C LEU A 108 -0.09 7.46 20.38
N ASN A 109 -0.76 7.03 19.30
CA ASN A 109 -2.10 7.46 18.93
C ASN A 109 -2.94 6.24 18.52
N PRO A 110 -3.36 5.39 19.48
CA PRO A 110 -4.12 4.16 19.20
C PRO A 110 -5.50 4.45 18.58
N GLY A 111 -6.05 5.65 18.77
CA GLY A 111 -7.33 6.06 18.18
C GLY A 111 -7.28 6.32 16.67
N VAL A 112 -6.08 6.44 16.09
CA VAL A 112 -5.88 6.80 14.68
C VAL A 112 -5.36 5.59 13.92
N THR A 113 -6.18 4.99 13.07
CA THR A 113 -5.74 3.86 12.22
C THR A 113 -4.62 4.27 11.27
N ARG A 114 -3.63 3.38 11.14
CA ARG A 114 -2.45 3.57 10.28
C ARG A 114 -2.78 3.24 8.82
N LEU A 115 -2.50 4.18 7.93
CA LEU A 115 -2.59 3.97 6.48
C LEU A 115 -1.22 3.63 5.90
N ALA A 116 -1.19 2.99 4.72
CA ALA A 116 0.05 2.69 4.04
C ALA A 116 0.80 3.96 3.61
N GLY A 117 2.13 3.85 3.49
CA GLY A 117 2.99 4.95 3.05
C GLY A 117 3.43 5.90 4.18
N THR A 118 4.07 7.00 3.78
CA THR A 118 4.55 8.07 4.68
C THR A 118 3.58 9.24 4.57
N TRP A 119 3.15 9.78 5.72
CA TRP A 119 2.24 10.91 5.79
C TRP A 119 2.89 12.06 6.53
N VAL A 120 2.68 13.27 6.02
CA VAL A 120 3.30 14.50 6.49
C VAL A 120 2.24 15.51 6.91
N SER A 121 2.63 16.44 7.80
CA SER A 121 1.76 17.52 8.24
C SER A 121 1.40 18.45 7.07
N PRO A 122 0.27 19.19 7.13
CA PRO A 122 -0.14 20.09 6.05
C PRO A 122 0.90 21.17 5.71
N ALA A 123 1.57 21.72 6.72
CA ALA A 123 2.62 22.73 6.53
C ALA A 123 3.84 22.17 5.79
N LEU A 124 4.27 20.96 6.16
CA LEU A 124 5.36 20.28 5.47
C LEU A 124 4.95 19.87 4.06
N ALA A 125 3.71 19.43 3.87
CA ALA A 125 3.17 19.09 2.54
C ALA A 125 3.24 20.28 1.58
N ARG A 126 2.90 21.51 2.03
CA ARG A 126 3.02 22.73 1.21
C ARG A 126 4.46 22.98 0.78
N THR A 127 5.40 22.91 1.73
CA THR A 127 6.84 23.12 1.48
C THR A 127 7.40 22.10 0.49
N LEU A 128 7.07 20.81 0.67
CA LEU A 128 7.47 19.75 -0.26
C LEU A 128 6.74 19.86 -1.61
N GLY A 129 5.49 20.32 -1.60
CA GLY A 129 4.69 20.59 -2.78
C GLY A 129 5.33 21.63 -3.69
N GLU A 130 5.83 22.73 -3.14
CA GLU A 130 6.60 23.73 -3.89
C GLU A 130 7.84 23.11 -4.54
N ALA A 131 8.61 22.31 -3.78
CA ALA A 131 9.79 21.62 -4.30
C ALA A 131 9.47 20.60 -5.41
N TYR A 132 8.25 20.04 -5.42
CA TYR A 132 7.77 19.09 -6.41
C TYR A 132 6.98 19.74 -7.56
N ALA A 133 6.92 21.07 -7.61
CA ALA A 133 6.10 21.84 -8.54
C ALA A 133 4.58 21.56 -8.42
N LEU A 134 4.11 21.08 -7.26
CA LEU A 134 2.70 20.81 -6.93
C LEU A 134 2.07 21.91 -6.03
N GLY A 135 2.70 23.08 -5.87
CA GLY A 135 2.34 24.11 -4.87
C GLY A 135 0.84 24.42 -4.76
N ASP A 136 0.22 24.91 -5.83
CA ASP A 136 -1.20 25.31 -5.81
C ASP A 136 -2.14 24.10 -5.65
N LEU A 137 -1.76 22.94 -6.22
CA LEU A 137 -2.52 21.69 -6.09
C LEU A 137 -2.55 21.23 -4.63
N ILE A 138 -1.41 21.27 -3.94
CA ILE A 138 -1.33 20.91 -2.51
C ILE A 138 -2.06 21.92 -1.65
N THR A 139 -1.97 23.21 -1.98
CA THR A 139 -2.73 24.26 -1.28
C THR A 139 -4.23 23.97 -1.36
N ALA A 140 -4.75 23.66 -2.55
CA ALA A 140 -6.14 23.26 -2.74
C ALA A 140 -6.51 21.96 -1.99
N VAL A 141 -5.63 20.95 -1.95
CA VAL A 141 -5.87 19.72 -1.17
C VAL A 141 -5.92 20.00 0.35
N VAL A 142 -5.06 20.89 0.85
CA VAL A 142 -4.95 21.25 2.27
C VAL A 142 -6.08 22.17 2.71
N GLU A 143 -6.63 22.99 1.82
CA GLU A 143 -7.73 23.92 2.13
C GLU A 143 -9.10 23.29 1.89
N ALA A 144 -9.18 22.20 1.13
CA ALA A 144 -10.42 21.46 0.95
C ALA A 144 -11.01 21.06 2.31
N THR A 145 -12.27 21.42 2.55
CA THR A 145 -13.05 21.04 3.72
C THR A 145 -14.22 20.15 3.31
N PRO A 146 -14.39 18.96 3.93
CA PRO A 146 -15.58 18.15 3.70
C PRO A 146 -16.81 18.89 4.23
N ASP A 147 -17.91 18.80 3.50
CA ASP A 147 -19.24 19.15 3.99
C ASP A 147 -19.60 18.27 5.22
N PRO A 148 -19.91 18.87 6.39
CA PRO A 148 -20.34 18.15 7.59
C PRO A 148 -21.61 17.30 7.38
N HIS A 149 -22.47 17.70 6.43
CA HIS A 149 -23.72 17.01 6.12
C HIS A 149 -23.63 16.14 4.86
N GLY A 150 -22.44 16.06 4.25
CA GLY A 150 -22.21 15.31 3.02
C GLY A 150 -22.29 13.80 3.24
N ASN A 151 -23.11 13.11 2.44
CA ASN A 151 -23.11 11.64 2.42
C ASN A 151 -22.00 11.12 1.50
N TYR A 152 -20.88 10.70 2.08
CA TYR A 152 -19.71 10.24 1.33
C TYR A 152 -19.76 8.76 0.98
N ARG A 153 -19.30 8.43 -0.23
CA ARG A 153 -19.20 7.04 -0.68
C ARG A 153 -18.21 6.26 0.20
N ARG A 154 -18.67 5.15 0.77
CA ARG A 154 -17.84 4.19 1.52
C ARG A 154 -17.11 3.25 0.57
N SER A 155 -15.81 3.04 0.78
CA SER A 155 -15.01 2.06 0.05
C SER A 155 -15.15 0.70 0.72
N GLY A 156 -16.16 -0.06 0.30
CA GLY A 156 -16.35 -1.44 0.73
C GLY A 156 -16.89 -2.25 -0.43
N LYS A 157 -16.35 -3.46 -0.63
CA LYS A 157 -16.80 -4.40 -1.68
C LYS A 157 -18.24 -4.90 -1.44
N ASN A 158 -18.84 -4.54 -0.30
CA ASN A 158 -20.22 -4.83 0.08
C ASN A 158 -21.10 -3.57 0.16
N ALA A 159 -20.81 -2.53 -0.63
CA ALA A 159 -21.70 -1.37 -0.76
C ALA A 159 -22.96 -1.71 -1.58
N SER A 160 -23.71 -2.71 -1.12
CA SER A 160 -25.15 -2.84 -1.38
C SER A 160 -25.89 -1.75 -0.60
N ALA A 161 -26.94 -1.23 -1.23
CA ALA A 161 -27.72 -0.05 -0.89
C ALA A 161 -28.14 0.06 0.60
N PRO A 162 -28.38 1.29 1.10
CA PRO A 162 -28.96 1.49 2.43
C PRO A 162 -30.36 0.86 2.47
N VAL A 163 -30.52 -0.18 3.29
CA VAL A 163 -31.83 -0.68 3.70
C VAL A 163 -32.42 0.40 4.60
N SER A 164 -33.42 1.11 4.09
CA SER A 164 -34.24 2.04 4.86
C SER A 164 -35.00 1.29 5.94
N SER A 165 -34.45 1.24 7.15
CA SER A 165 -35.15 0.82 8.37
C SER A 165 -35.98 1.99 8.89
N SER A 166 -37.18 2.18 8.33
CA SER A 166 -38.25 2.95 8.96
C SER A 166 -39.61 2.54 8.39
N LYS A 167 -40.19 1.46 8.91
CA LYS A 167 -41.64 1.33 9.01
C LYS A 167 -41.99 1.06 10.45
N SER A 168 -42.52 2.10 11.08
CA SER A 168 -43.15 2.10 12.39
C SER A 168 -44.16 0.97 12.50
N ALA A 169 -44.07 0.24 13.61
CA ALA A 169 -45.13 -0.60 14.11
C ALA A 169 -46.34 0.27 14.50
N ALA A 170 -47.52 -0.08 13.99
CA ALA A 170 -48.79 0.39 14.50
C ALA A 170 -49.30 -0.62 15.56
N PRO A 171 -49.94 -0.16 16.66
CA PRO A 171 -50.49 -1.05 17.66
C PRO A 171 -51.90 -1.53 17.27
N THR A 172 -52.13 -2.83 17.37
CA THR A 172 -53.43 -3.49 17.16
C THR A 172 -54.16 -3.60 18.50
N ALA A 173 -55.38 -3.09 18.58
CA ALA A 173 -56.38 -3.39 19.61
C ALA A 173 -57.81 -3.20 19.06
N PRO A 174 -58.84 -3.85 19.63
CA PRO A 174 -59.78 -4.68 18.85
C PRO A 174 -61.16 -4.05 18.58
N ALA A 175 -61.88 -4.74 17.68
CA ALA A 175 -63.22 -4.46 17.17
C ALA A 175 -64.35 -4.59 18.21
N VAL A 176 -65.32 -3.67 18.15
CA VAL A 176 -66.74 -3.88 18.52
C VAL A 176 -67.61 -3.04 17.57
N ALA A 177 -68.68 -3.64 17.06
CA ALA A 177 -69.63 -3.07 16.11
C ALA A 177 -70.89 -2.53 16.83
N GLU A 178 -71.47 -1.41 16.36
CA GLU A 178 -72.91 -1.15 16.52
C GLU A 178 -73.48 -0.05 15.57
N ILE A 179 -74.35 -0.50 14.64
CA ILE A 179 -75.67 0.00 14.16
C ILE A 179 -75.97 1.52 14.07
N THR A 180 -76.28 2.06 12.87
CA THR A 180 -77.59 2.66 12.41
C THR A 180 -77.48 3.51 11.11
N THR A 181 -78.53 3.45 10.29
CA THR A 181 -78.83 4.03 8.95
C THR A 181 -79.64 5.36 9.02
N PRO A 182 -80.23 5.98 7.94
CA PRO A 182 -79.78 6.51 6.61
C PRO A 182 -80.35 7.99 6.37
N PRO A 183 -80.69 8.57 5.17
CA PRO A 183 -80.44 8.30 3.71
C PRO A 183 -80.11 9.51 2.74
N ALA A 184 -79.50 9.18 1.57
CA ALA A 184 -79.72 9.65 0.15
C ALA A 184 -79.24 11.04 -0.42
N PRO A 185 -79.15 11.27 -1.78
CA PRO A 185 -78.59 10.43 -2.87
C PRO A 185 -77.83 11.20 -4.03
N ARG A 186 -77.30 10.43 -5.03
CA ARG A 186 -76.93 10.71 -6.47
C ARG A 186 -75.42 10.72 -6.79
N THR A 187 -74.84 10.16 -7.86
CA THR A 187 -75.20 9.20 -8.94
C THR A 187 -73.89 8.71 -9.60
N LEU A 188 -73.93 7.48 -10.14
CA LEU A 188 -72.98 6.63 -10.94
C LEU A 188 -72.47 7.21 -12.30
N PRO A 189 -71.66 6.53 -13.17
CA PRO A 189 -71.24 5.10 -13.19
C PRO A 189 -69.76 4.73 -13.51
N THR A 190 -69.46 3.45 -13.21
CA THR A 190 -68.37 2.49 -13.54
C THR A 190 -68.27 2.14 -15.07
N PRO A 191 -67.40 1.23 -15.61
CA PRO A 191 -66.78 0.02 -15.02
C PRO A 191 -65.29 -0.32 -15.36
N SER A 192 -64.73 -1.24 -14.57
CA SER A 192 -63.51 -2.04 -14.83
C SER A 192 -63.76 -3.19 -15.83
N PRO A 193 -62.74 -3.94 -16.33
CA PRO A 193 -62.19 -5.07 -15.57
C PRO A 193 -60.70 -5.45 -15.79
N THR A 194 -60.22 -6.24 -14.83
CA THR A 194 -59.00 -7.07 -14.71
C THR A 194 -58.63 -7.92 -15.96
N ALA A 195 -57.34 -8.04 -16.27
CA ALA A 195 -56.76 -9.24 -16.87
C ALA A 195 -55.23 -9.35 -16.65
N VAL A 196 -54.79 -10.59 -16.48
CA VAL A 196 -53.45 -11.10 -16.16
C VAL A 196 -52.67 -11.41 -17.46
N VAL A 197 -51.33 -11.53 -17.36
CA VAL A 197 -50.37 -12.28 -18.23
C VAL A 197 -49.40 -11.42 -19.09
N PRO A 198 -48.08 -11.73 -19.11
CA PRO A 198 -46.99 -10.95 -19.73
C PRO A 198 -46.75 -11.36 -21.21
N PRO A 199 -45.88 -10.72 -22.04
CA PRO A 199 -44.43 -11.05 -22.06
C PRO A 199 -43.48 -10.00 -22.72
N ALA A 200 -42.19 -10.37 -22.76
CA ALA A 200 -41.27 -10.19 -23.90
C ALA A 200 -40.68 -8.80 -24.26
N THR A 201 -39.37 -8.70 -23.99
CA THR A 201 -38.27 -8.38 -24.94
C THR A 201 -38.41 -7.29 -26.01
N LYS A 202 -37.34 -6.48 -26.08
CA LYS A 202 -36.84 -5.65 -27.20
C LYS A 202 -37.70 -4.45 -27.61
N ARG A 203 -37.24 -3.24 -27.26
CA ARG A 203 -37.34 -2.11 -28.17
C ARG A 203 -36.13 -1.17 -28.09
N ARG A 204 -35.19 -1.44 -29.00
CA ARG A 204 -34.23 -0.53 -29.62
C ARG A 204 -34.91 0.81 -29.94
N LYS A 205 -34.30 1.92 -29.53
CA LYS A 205 -34.54 3.23 -30.13
C LYS A 205 -33.19 3.92 -30.34
N GLU A 206 -32.57 3.58 -31.46
CA GLU A 206 -31.56 4.41 -32.09
C GLU A 206 -32.28 5.56 -32.79
N SER A 207 -31.80 6.78 -32.59
CA SER A 207 -32.09 7.93 -33.46
C SER A 207 -30.85 8.83 -33.45
N SER A 208 -30.05 8.64 -34.49
CA SER A 208 -28.93 9.48 -34.92
C SER A 208 -29.46 10.82 -35.49
N PRO A 209 -28.59 11.83 -35.68
CA PRO A 209 -28.26 12.14 -37.08
C PRO A 209 -26.75 12.27 -37.35
N ALA A 210 -26.36 11.72 -38.51
CA ALA A 210 -25.02 11.65 -39.06
C ALA A 210 -24.57 12.97 -39.74
N PRO A 211 -23.25 13.20 -39.91
CA PRO A 211 -22.67 14.27 -40.73
C PRO A 211 -22.53 13.88 -42.23
N PRO A 212 -22.53 14.85 -43.17
CA PRO A 212 -22.45 14.58 -44.62
C PRO A 212 -21.00 14.42 -45.15
N PRO A 213 -20.77 13.55 -46.17
CA PRO A 213 -19.54 13.52 -46.99
C PRO A 213 -19.84 13.92 -48.47
N PRO A 214 -18.87 13.83 -49.42
CA PRO A 214 -18.06 14.93 -49.96
C PRO A 214 -18.37 15.29 -51.44
N ILE A 215 -17.85 16.43 -51.92
CA ILE A 215 -18.01 16.93 -53.30
C ILE A 215 -16.81 16.51 -54.18
N PRO A 216 -17.00 16.02 -55.43
CA PRO A 216 -15.94 15.69 -56.39
C PRO A 216 -15.95 16.58 -57.66
N VAL A 217 -14.81 17.12 -58.14
CA VAL A 217 -14.57 17.43 -59.58
C VAL A 217 -13.06 17.49 -59.93
N SER A 218 -12.64 16.52 -60.77
CA SER A 218 -11.64 16.44 -61.89
C SER A 218 -10.13 16.85 -61.84
N PRO A 219 -9.23 16.00 -62.42
CA PRO A 219 -7.84 16.27 -62.91
C PRO A 219 -7.82 16.44 -64.47
N PRO A 220 -6.71 16.32 -65.29
CA PRO A 220 -5.27 16.10 -65.05
C PRO A 220 -4.28 16.97 -65.90
N VAL A 221 -3.02 17.11 -65.46
CA VAL A 221 -1.84 17.29 -66.34
C VAL A 221 -0.65 16.50 -65.76
N SER A 222 -0.11 15.60 -66.58
CA SER A 222 1.14 14.82 -66.38
C SER A 222 2.21 15.34 -67.37
N PRO A 223 3.42 14.76 -67.48
CA PRO A 223 4.45 14.48 -66.47
C PRO A 223 5.86 14.97 -66.92
N ALA A 224 6.82 15.12 -66.00
CA ALA A 224 8.25 15.11 -66.35
C ALA A 224 9.10 14.42 -65.28
N LYS A 225 9.84 13.40 -65.75
CA LYS A 225 10.83 12.58 -65.05
C LYS A 225 12.01 13.44 -64.56
N THR A 226 12.69 13.05 -63.46
CA THR A 226 14.17 12.89 -63.35
C THR A 226 14.60 12.43 -61.94
N ALA A 227 15.21 11.24 -61.90
CA ALA A 227 16.29 10.69 -61.05
C ALA A 227 16.22 10.60 -59.48
N PRO A 228 16.75 9.49 -58.90
CA PRO A 228 16.89 9.30 -57.45
C PRO A 228 18.27 9.76 -56.90
N PRO A 229 18.38 10.14 -55.60
CA PRO A 229 19.66 10.44 -54.98
C PRO A 229 20.38 9.18 -54.43
N PRO A 230 21.73 9.14 -54.46
CA PRO A 230 22.54 7.98 -54.07
C PRO A 230 22.82 7.88 -52.55
N PRO A 231 23.26 6.68 -52.07
CA PRO A 231 23.49 6.37 -50.67
C PRO A 231 24.83 6.90 -50.16
N ARG A 232 24.83 7.61 -49.02
CA ARG A 232 26.05 8.12 -48.38
C ARG A 232 26.48 7.22 -47.21
N ARG A 233 27.41 6.31 -47.50
CA ARG A 233 28.32 5.70 -46.51
C ARG A 233 29.37 6.73 -46.08
N SER A 234 29.65 6.84 -44.78
CA SER A 234 31.02 7.05 -44.32
C SER A 234 31.21 6.47 -42.90
N SER A 235 32.03 5.44 -42.87
CA SER A 235 32.85 4.99 -41.75
C SER A 235 33.89 6.05 -41.36
N ARG A 236 34.60 5.80 -40.24
CA ARG A 236 35.80 6.49 -39.67
C ARG A 236 35.40 7.46 -38.53
N ALA A 237 35.93 7.37 -37.30
CA ALA A 237 37.24 6.90 -36.86
C ALA A 237 37.19 6.26 -35.45
N ARG A 238 38.00 5.20 -35.29
CA ARG A 238 38.55 4.77 -34.00
C ARG A 238 39.67 5.74 -33.60
N SER A 239 39.71 6.17 -32.34
CA SER A 239 40.94 6.60 -31.66
C SER A 239 40.68 6.81 -30.17
N ARG A 240 41.10 5.85 -29.33
CA ARG A 240 41.57 6.17 -27.97
C ARG A 240 42.47 5.04 -27.48
N THR A 241 43.77 5.29 -27.59
CA THR A 241 44.82 4.54 -26.90
C THR A 241 45.91 5.55 -26.55
N GLN A 242 46.49 5.35 -25.36
CA GLN A 242 47.73 5.93 -24.86
C GLN A 242 47.70 7.34 -24.22
N SER A 243 47.73 7.32 -22.89
CA SER A 243 48.58 8.16 -22.04
C SER A 243 50.06 8.01 -22.46
N PRO A 244 50.94 9.01 -22.26
CA PRO A 244 51.61 9.17 -20.94
C PRO A 244 52.06 10.61 -20.56
N GLY A 245 52.41 10.80 -19.28
CA GLY A 245 53.63 11.56 -18.91
C GLY A 245 53.51 12.96 -18.28
N LEU A 246 53.65 13.00 -16.94
CA LEU A 246 54.57 13.82 -16.12
C LEU A 246 54.55 15.36 -16.11
N SER A 247 54.35 15.91 -14.89
CA SER A 247 55.11 16.99 -14.19
C SER A 247 54.29 17.38 -12.93
N ARG A 248 54.61 17.12 -11.65
CA ARG A 248 55.77 17.32 -10.75
C ARG A 248 56.11 18.80 -10.45
N THR A 249 55.62 19.31 -9.31
CA THR A 249 56.24 20.22 -8.30
C THR A 249 55.28 20.24 -7.09
N SER A 250 55.57 19.74 -5.88
CA SER A 250 56.48 20.13 -4.77
C SER A 250 56.13 21.42 -4.02
N SER A 251 55.51 21.29 -2.84
CA SER A 251 55.42 22.26 -1.72
C SER A 251 54.77 21.56 -0.51
N THR A 252 55.49 20.84 0.38
CA THR A 252 56.06 21.29 1.69
C THR A 252 55.25 22.42 2.35
N GLY A 253 54.66 22.38 3.55
CA GLY A 253 54.60 21.56 4.78
C GLY A 253 53.68 22.37 5.78
N PRO A 254 53.72 22.24 7.12
CA PRO A 254 54.23 21.17 7.98
C PRO A 254 53.19 20.62 8.99
N LEU A 255 53.62 19.56 9.68
CA LEU A 255 52.95 18.85 10.77
C LEU A 255 52.85 19.65 12.07
N GLY A 256 51.77 19.42 12.82
CA GLY A 256 51.68 19.67 14.26
C GLY A 256 51.36 18.36 15.00
N SER A 257 52.29 17.93 15.84
CA SER A 257 52.30 16.72 16.66
C SER A 257 51.90 17.04 18.10
N ILE A 258 50.92 16.35 18.68
CA ILE A 258 50.70 16.22 20.15
C ILE A 258 50.06 14.84 20.39
N THR A 259 50.81 13.82 20.83
CA THR A 259 51.08 13.40 22.22
C THR A 259 49.87 12.83 23.00
N ILE A 260 49.83 11.49 23.05
CA ILE A 260 49.51 10.56 24.15
C ILE A 260 48.75 11.12 25.37
N THR A 261 47.60 10.51 25.71
CA THR A 261 47.33 9.95 27.06
C THR A 261 46.31 8.82 27.00
N ARG A 262 46.74 7.60 27.38
CA ARG A 262 45.89 6.55 27.93
C ARG A 262 45.36 7.03 29.28
N GLY A 263 44.05 6.97 29.48
CA GLY A 263 43.41 7.23 30.76
C GLY A 263 42.24 6.28 30.94
N ALA A 264 42.38 5.39 31.92
CA ALA A 264 41.33 4.49 32.38
C ALA A 264 40.23 5.24 33.12
N SER A 265 39.11 4.53 33.30
CA SER A 265 38.20 4.57 34.45
C SER A 265 36.86 5.31 34.32
N VAL A 266 35.88 4.67 34.99
CA VAL A 266 34.63 5.17 35.55
C VAL A 266 33.38 5.12 34.65
N THR A 267 32.78 3.93 34.68
CA THR A 267 31.34 3.69 34.94
C THR A 267 30.55 4.90 35.46
N LYS A 268 29.44 5.25 34.79
CA LYS A 268 28.22 5.78 35.44
C LYS A 268 27.03 5.75 34.48
N THR A 269 26.02 5.00 34.88
CA THR A 269 24.67 4.94 34.31
C THR A 269 23.90 6.24 34.62
N PRO A 270 23.02 6.73 33.73
CA PRO A 270 22.02 7.72 34.13
C PRO A 270 20.84 7.03 34.81
N LYS A 271 20.68 7.42 36.08
CA LYS A 271 19.72 7.00 37.09
C LYS A 271 18.34 7.57 36.77
N VAL A 272 17.34 6.69 36.80
CA VAL A 272 15.90 7.01 36.87
C VAL A 272 15.66 8.01 38.00
N THR A 273 15.02 9.14 37.70
CA THR A 273 14.50 10.06 38.72
C THR A 273 12.99 10.20 38.56
N LYS A 274 12.26 9.53 39.44
CA LYS A 274 10.92 9.92 39.88
C LYS A 274 11.01 11.34 40.43
N VAL A 275 10.15 12.26 39.97
CA VAL A 275 9.84 13.49 40.69
C VAL A 275 8.35 13.55 40.94
N SER A 276 8.06 13.61 42.22
CA SER A 276 6.78 13.82 42.89
C SER A 276 6.34 15.29 42.82
N ARG A 277 5.04 15.49 42.63
CA ARG A 277 4.09 16.23 43.49
C ARG A 277 4.44 17.66 43.98
N ARG A 278 3.40 18.51 43.85
CA ARG A 278 3.05 19.77 44.57
C ARG A 278 3.54 21.03 43.84
N GLU A 279 2.69 22.01 43.51
CA GLU A 279 1.92 22.95 44.36
C GLU A 279 0.98 23.76 43.44
N GLU A 280 -0.36 23.65 43.49
CA GLU A 280 -1.36 24.32 44.35
C GLU A 280 -1.25 25.86 44.43
N VAL A 281 -2.08 26.55 43.65
CA VAL A 281 -2.46 27.96 43.89
C VAL A 281 -3.97 28.05 44.04
N GLN A 282 -4.33 28.50 45.24
CA GLN A 282 -5.63 28.89 45.78
C GLN A 282 -6.59 29.60 44.80
N ALA A 283 -7.84 29.16 44.82
CA ALA A 283 -8.99 30.07 44.72
C ALA A 283 -10.09 29.60 45.67
N VAL A 284 -10.31 30.46 46.65
CA VAL A 284 -11.24 30.50 47.77
C VAL A 284 -12.66 29.97 47.47
N THR A 285 -13.12 29.04 48.30
CA THR A 285 -14.54 28.90 48.69
C THR A 285 -14.68 29.27 50.17
N PRO A 286 -15.78 29.92 50.58
CA PRO A 286 -16.27 29.74 51.93
C PRO A 286 -17.78 29.45 51.95
N GLY A 287 -18.19 28.34 52.58
CA GLY A 287 -19.56 28.24 53.08
C GLY A 287 -20.13 26.83 53.24
N GLY A 288 -20.04 26.30 54.47
CA GLY A 288 -20.88 25.23 55.02
C GLY A 288 -20.45 23.81 54.64
N SER A 289 -20.60 22.78 55.46
CA SER A 289 -21.16 22.61 56.79
C SER A 289 -20.63 21.28 57.32
N ASP A 290 -20.54 21.20 58.64
CA ASP A 290 -20.07 20.09 59.46
C ASP A 290 -20.95 18.82 59.35
N LEU A 291 -20.37 17.69 59.78
CA LEU A 291 -20.99 16.46 60.31
C LEU A 291 -21.29 15.23 59.41
N THR A 292 -20.37 14.27 59.53
CA THR A 292 -20.55 12.84 59.93
C THR A 292 -21.11 11.78 58.98
N VAL A 293 -20.39 10.63 59.00
CA VAL A 293 -20.84 9.24 58.76
C VAL A 293 -21.14 8.88 57.30
N VAL A 294 -20.31 7.99 56.73
CA VAL A 294 -20.66 6.71 56.03
C VAL A 294 -19.34 6.18 55.45
N ASP A 295 -18.65 5.31 56.18
CA ASP A 295 -17.41 4.64 55.71
C ASP A 295 -17.62 3.14 55.47
N GLU A 296 -18.87 2.70 55.23
CA GLU A 296 -19.22 1.29 55.03
C GLU A 296 -19.97 0.98 53.71
N GLU A 297 -20.21 1.96 52.84
CA GLU A 297 -20.99 1.75 51.59
C GLU A 297 -20.11 1.61 50.31
N THR A 298 -18.79 1.80 50.42
CA THR A 298 -17.89 1.77 49.23
C THR A 298 -17.32 0.39 48.89
N GLU A 299 -17.44 -0.61 49.76
CA GLU A 299 -17.09 -2.00 49.40
C GLU A 299 -18.22 -2.77 48.70
N LEU A 300 -19.49 -2.41 48.93
CA LEU A 300 -20.61 -3.14 48.31
C LEU A 300 -20.87 -2.77 46.84
N ILE A 301 -20.38 -1.61 46.37
CA ILE A 301 -20.61 -1.13 45.00
C ILE A 301 -19.59 -1.72 44.01
N LYS A 302 -18.46 -2.26 44.48
CA LYS A 302 -17.48 -2.94 43.61
C LYS A 302 -17.90 -4.34 43.17
N GLU A 303 -18.88 -4.96 43.83
CA GLU A 303 -19.33 -6.32 43.52
C GLU A 303 -20.55 -6.36 42.59
N SER A 304 -21.19 -5.21 42.32
CA SER A 304 -22.39 -5.11 41.47
C SER A 304 -22.12 -4.63 40.03
N VAL A 305 -20.86 -4.37 39.65
CA VAL A 305 -20.55 -3.99 38.25
C VAL A 305 -20.56 -5.25 37.40
N ALA A 306 -21.72 -5.49 36.79
CA ALA A 306 -21.98 -6.50 35.78
C ALA A 306 -20.85 -6.60 34.74
N GLY A 307 -20.06 -7.67 34.82
CA GLY A 307 -18.96 -7.91 33.88
C GLY A 307 -18.09 -9.14 34.15
N SER A 308 -18.10 -9.72 35.35
CA SER A 308 -17.21 -10.86 35.67
C SER A 308 -17.51 -12.12 34.85
N GLY A 309 -18.79 -12.39 34.54
CA GLY A 309 -19.19 -13.53 33.73
C GLY A 309 -18.80 -13.43 32.26
N LEU A 310 -18.79 -12.22 31.69
CA LEU A 310 -18.39 -11.99 30.30
C LEU A 310 -16.87 -12.13 30.14
N GLN A 311 -16.11 -11.61 31.12
CA GLN A 311 -14.65 -11.72 31.13
C GLN A 311 -14.17 -13.18 31.25
N GLN A 312 -14.87 -14.01 32.03
CA GLN A 312 -14.56 -15.45 32.09
C GLN A 312 -14.85 -16.19 30.78
N GLN A 313 -15.88 -15.79 30.03
CA GLN A 313 -16.16 -16.36 28.71
C GLN A 313 -15.09 -15.96 27.69
N ASP A 314 -14.69 -14.69 27.65
CA ASP A 314 -13.61 -14.22 26.77
C ASP A 314 -12.28 -14.93 27.07
N GLU A 315 -11.95 -15.15 28.35
CA GLU A 315 -10.75 -15.89 28.74
C GLU A 315 -10.81 -17.37 28.34
N ALA A 316 -11.99 -18.00 28.39
CA ALA A 316 -12.17 -19.39 27.98
C ALA A 316 -12.04 -19.54 26.47
N GLU A 317 -12.68 -18.65 25.68
CA GLU A 317 -12.57 -18.64 24.23
C GLU A 317 -11.13 -18.36 23.77
N TRP A 318 -10.44 -17.44 24.45
CA TRP A 318 -9.04 -17.16 24.15
C TRP A 318 -8.15 -18.40 24.39
N LYS A 319 -8.33 -19.10 25.51
CA LYS A 319 -7.59 -20.35 25.81
C LYS A 319 -7.90 -21.46 24.80
N GLU A 320 -9.15 -21.59 24.36
CA GLU A 320 -9.51 -22.60 23.35
C GLU A 320 -8.89 -22.30 21.98
N SER A 321 -8.90 -21.03 21.57
CA SER A 321 -8.28 -20.59 20.31
C SER A 321 -6.77 -20.85 20.30
N TYR A 322 -6.10 -20.59 21.43
CA TYR A 322 -4.67 -20.86 21.59
C TYR A 322 -4.36 -22.36 21.54
N ALA A 323 -5.16 -23.19 22.21
CA ALA A 323 -5.02 -24.64 22.16
C ALA A 323 -5.21 -25.20 20.73
N LYS A 324 -6.13 -24.64 19.93
CA LYS A 324 -6.32 -25.01 18.51
C LYS A 324 -5.10 -24.65 17.66
N ILE A 325 -4.51 -23.47 17.85
CA ILE A 325 -3.31 -23.04 17.12
C ILE A 325 -2.15 -23.99 17.43
N VAL A 326 -1.88 -24.27 18.71
CA VAL A 326 -0.80 -25.17 19.15
C VAL A 326 -0.97 -26.58 18.59
N LYS A 327 -2.19 -27.15 18.62
CA LYS A 327 -2.47 -28.46 18.02
C LYS A 327 -2.24 -28.46 16.50
N SER A 328 -2.64 -27.39 15.81
CA SER A 328 -2.45 -27.28 14.36
C SER A 328 -0.97 -27.18 13.97
N GLU A 329 -0.14 -26.51 14.79
CA GLU A 329 1.30 -26.43 14.56
C GLU A 329 2.01 -27.75 14.85
N ALA A 330 1.59 -28.47 15.90
CA ALA A 330 2.09 -29.80 16.19
C ALA A 330 1.81 -30.78 15.04
N ALA A 331 0.57 -30.77 14.52
CA ALA A 331 0.20 -31.59 13.36
C ALA A 331 1.00 -31.24 12.10
N LYS A 332 1.22 -29.94 11.83
CA LYS A 332 2.06 -29.50 10.70
C LYS A 332 3.52 -29.96 10.86
N LYS A 333 4.08 -29.89 12.07
CA LYS A 333 5.44 -30.37 12.35
C LYS A 333 5.55 -31.89 12.15
N GLU A 334 4.55 -32.64 12.55
CA GLU A 334 4.53 -34.10 12.34
C GLU A 334 4.47 -34.47 10.86
N VAL A 335 3.65 -33.78 10.07
CA VAL A 335 3.59 -33.96 8.61
C VAL A 335 4.93 -33.64 7.95
N VAL A 336 5.58 -32.54 8.35
CA VAL A 336 6.91 -32.19 7.84
C VAL A 336 7.94 -33.24 8.22
N ARG A 337 7.91 -33.73 9.47
CA ARG A 337 8.83 -34.78 9.93
C ARG A 337 8.64 -36.09 9.16
N LYS A 338 7.39 -36.47 8.86
CA LYS A 338 7.09 -37.66 8.06
C LYS A 338 7.63 -37.52 6.63
N ARG A 339 7.43 -36.35 6.01
CA ARG A 339 7.94 -36.07 4.66
C ARG A 339 9.47 -36.09 4.59
N VAL A 340 10.16 -35.56 5.60
CA VAL A 340 11.63 -35.62 5.65
C VAL A 340 12.11 -37.07 5.75
N ARG A 341 11.45 -37.90 6.55
CA ARG A 341 11.79 -39.32 6.68
C ARG A 341 11.54 -40.11 5.40
N GLU A 342 10.43 -39.85 4.70
CA GLU A 342 10.13 -40.45 3.39
C GLU A 342 11.17 -40.00 2.34
N GLU A 343 11.59 -38.72 2.34
CA GLU A 343 12.65 -38.22 1.44
C GLU A 343 14.04 -38.80 1.77
N GLU A 344 14.34 -39.13 3.04
CA GLU A 344 15.58 -39.81 3.44
C GLU A 344 15.59 -41.28 3.01
N GLU A 345 14.49 -42.01 3.23
CA GLU A 345 14.36 -43.44 2.84
C GLU A 345 14.39 -43.62 1.29
N GLU A 346 13.81 -42.68 0.52
CA GLU A 346 13.92 -42.70 -0.96
C GLU A 346 15.32 -42.29 -1.48
N GLY A 347 16.05 -41.46 -0.72
CA GLY A 347 17.40 -41.03 -1.08
C GLY A 347 18.43 -42.16 -0.94
N GLU A 348 18.32 -42.96 0.13
CA GLU A 348 19.24 -44.05 0.44
C GLU A 348 19.10 -45.22 -0.56
N ALA A 349 17.86 -45.53 -0.99
CA ALA A 349 17.62 -46.55 -2.03
C ALA A 349 18.19 -46.19 -3.42
N ARG A 350 18.50 -44.92 -3.67
CA ARG A 350 19.06 -44.45 -4.95
C ARG A 350 20.59 -44.42 -4.97
N GLU A 351 21.24 -44.35 -3.81
CA GLU A 351 22.71 -44.42 -3.72
C GLU A 351 23.24 -45.85 -3.84
N GLU A 352 22.44 -46.88 -3.52
CA GLU A 352 22.83 -48.29 -3.72
C GLU A 352 22.77 -48.78 -5.18
N GLU A 353 22.17 -48.02 -6.11
CA GLU A 353 22.09 -48.39 -7.55
C GLU A 353 23.13 -47.67 -8.43
N MET A 354 23.99 -46.83 -7.85
CA MET A 354 25.00 -46.04 -8.58
C MET A 354 26.44 -46.30 -8.12
N GLU A 355 26.74 -47.52 -7.67
CA GLU A 355 28.11 -48.01 -7.44
C GLU A 355 28.43 -49.17 -8.39
N GLY A 356 28.31 -48.91 -9.69
CA GLY A 356 28.71 -49.87 -10.72
C GLY A 356 28.77 -49.19 -12.07
N VAL A 357 29.90 -49.38 -12.76
CA VAL A 357 30.21 -48.92 -14.12
C VAL A 357 30.94 -47.58 -14.21
N ALA A 358 32.26 -47.72 -14.09
CA ALA A 358 33.24 -46.78 -14.58
C ALA A 358 33.31 -46.77 -16.12
N GLU A 359 33.72 -45.60 -16.60
CA GLU A 359 34.62 -45.35 -17.72
C GLU A 359 34.11 -45.24 -19.18
N GLU A 360 34.70 -44.23 -19.82
CA GLU A 360 34.87 -43.93 -21.24
C GLU A 360 33.74 -43.23 -22.05
N ALA A 361 34.05 -41.98 -22.42
CA ALA A 361 33.52 -41.25 -23.57
C ALA A 361 34.24 -41.73 -24.87
N PRO A 362 34.07 -41.11 -26.06
CA PRO A 362 32.97 -40.31 -26.65
C PRO A 362 32.55 -40.86 -28.04
N THR A 363 31.55 -40.27 -28.72
CA THR A 363 31.61 -39.76 -30.13
C THR A 363 30.24 -39.61 -30.83
N LYS A 364 30.28 -38.73 -31.84
CA LYS A 364 29.24 -38.19 -32.75
C LYS A 364 28.77 -39.21 -33.80
N LEU A 365 27.55 -39.06 -34.37
CA LEU A 365 27.11 -39.32 -35.78
C LEU A 365 25.56 -39.22 -35.87
N LYS A 366 24.94 -38.26 -36.60
CA LYS A 366 24.49 -38.26 -38.03
C LYS A 366 23.48 -39.36 -38.46
N ARG A 367 22.28 -38.92 -38.92
CA ARG A 367 21.48 -39.24 -40.15
C ARG A 367 19.99 -38.88 -39.88
N ALA A 368 19.34 -37.97 -40.62
CA ALA A 368 18.81 -38.02 -42.00
C ALA A 368 17.59 -38.97 -42.17
N ARG A 369 16.41 -38.45 -42.56
CA ARG A 369 15.62 -38.84 -43.77
C ARG A 369 14.23 -38.14 -43.86
N GLU A 370 13.86 -37.81 -45.10
CA GLU A 370 12.69 -37.16 -45.75
C GLU A 370 11.30 -37.76 -45.43
N GLU A 371 10.26 -36.92 -45.28
CA GLU A 371 9.16 -36.52 -46.21
C GLU A 371 8.00 -37.53 -46.34
N GLU A 372 6.78 -37.13 -45.95
CA GLU A 372 5.58 -37.14 -46.83
C GLU A 372 4.39 -36.38 -46.18
N GLU A 373 3.49 -35.90 -47.05
CA GLU A 373 2.56 -34.78 -46.88
C GLU A 373 1.17 -35.13 -46.29
N GLU A 374 0.58 -34.09 -45.66
CA GLU A 374 -0.86 -33.73 -45.61
C GLU A 374 -1.91 -34.62 -44.90
N LYS A 375 -2.44 -34.10 -43.78
CA LYS A 375 -3.73 -33.37 -43.77
C LYS A 375 -3.97 -32.64 -42.44
N LEU A 376 -4.23 -31.34 -42.55
CA LEU A 376 -4.46 -30.41 -41.45
C LEU A 376 -5.74 -30.73 -40.66
N GLN A 377 -5.62 -30.88 -39.34
CA GLN A 377 -6.70 -30.63 -38.39
C GLN A 377 -6.24 -29.63 -37.33
N PHE A 378 -7.06 -28.60 -37.17
CA PHE A 378 -6.82 -27.41 -36.34
C PHE A 378 -6.62 -27.80 -34.87
N VAL A 379 -5.41 -27.61 -34.37
CA VAL A 379 -5.10 -27.61 -32.94
C VAL A 379 -4.96 -26.16 -32.48
N PHE A 380 -5.76 -25.80 -31.49
CA PHE A 380 -5.74 -24.52 -30.80
C PHE A 380 -4.32 -24.25 -30.25
N GLN A 381 -3.64 -23.22 -30.76
CA GLN A 381 -2.36 -22.78 -30.19
C GLN A 381 -2.62 -22.03 -28.88
N GLU A 382 -2.39 -22.70 -27.76
CA GLU A 382 -2.03 -22.01 -26.52
C GLU A 382 -0.75 -21.20 -26.75
N PRO A 383 -0.68 -19.94 -26.32
CA PRO A 383 0.52 -19.15 -26.42
C PRO A 383 1.62 -19.80 -25.58
N GLN A 384 2.59 -20.42 -26.25
CA GLN A 384 3.86 -20.82 -25.67
C GLN A 384 4.48 -19.60 -24.99
N VAL A 385 4.44 -19.61 -23.66
CA VAL A 385 5.27 -18.75 -22.83
C VAL A 385 6.70 -19.26 -23.00
N GLY A 386 7.35 -18.81 -24.07
CA GLY A 386 8.80 -18.93 -24.18
C GLY A 386 9.40 -18.25 -22.97
N GLU A 387 10.09 -19.02 -22.13
CA GLU A 387 10.89 -18.52 -21.03
C GLU A 387 11.80 -17.42 -21.57
N ARG A 388 11.45 -16.17 -21.25
CA ARG A 388 12.32 -15.04 -21.57
C ARG A 388 13.64 -15.30 -20.85
N ALA A 389 14.71 -15.49 -21.62
CA ALA A 389 16.05 -15.63 -21.10
C ALA A 389 16.35 -14.44 -20.18
N ILE A 390 16.29 -14.66 -18.87
CA ILE A 390 16.69 -13.69 -17.87
C ILE A 390 18.21 -13.61 -17.97
N ALA A 391 18.70 -12.58 -18.65
CA ALA A 391 20.12 -12.23 -18.68
C ALA A 391 20.53 -11.84 -17.25
N THR A 392 20.88 -12.84 -16.44
CA THR A 392 21.39 -12.62 -15.09
C THR A 392 22.82 -12.13 -15.17
N ASN A 393 23.07 -11.00 -14.51
CA ASN A 393 24.35 -10.32 -14.49
C ASN A 393 25.40 -11.23 -13.82
N LYS A 394 26.40 -11.70 -14.57
CA LYS A 394 27.40 -12.72 -14.16
C LYS A 394 28.22 -12.36 -12.91
N ARG A 395 28.14 -11.14 -12.39
CA ARG A 395 28.83 -10.75 -11.15
C ARG A 395 28.13 -11.22 -9.86
N VAL A 396 26.87 -11.66 -9.91
CA VAL A 396 26.15 -12.15 -8.72
C VAL A 396 26.10 -13.69 -8.66
N SER A 397 26.66 -14.41 -9.64
CA SER A 397 26.53 -15.89 -9.72
C SER A 397 27.48 -16.68 -8.83
N LYS A 398 28.38 -16.04 -8.06
CA LYS A 398 29.29 -16.76 -7.14
C LYS A 398 28.63 -17.23 -5.84
N PHE A 399 27.38 -16.85 -5.57
CA PHE A 399 26.63 -17.31 -4.39
C PHE A 399 25.25 -17.88 -4.78
N HIS A 400 25.24 -18.84 -5.69
CA HIS A 400 24.03 -19.58 -6.06
C HIS A 400 23.74 -20.69 -5.03
N LEU A 401 23.45 -20.29 -3.79
CA LEU A 401 22.89 -21.19 -2.78
C LEU A 401 21.41 -21.43 -3.10
N GLN A 402 21.00 -22.70 -3.13
CA GLN A 402 19.61 -23.08 -3.39
C GLN A 402 18.66 -22.35 -2.40
N PRO A 403 17.41 -22.05 -2.79
CA PRO A 403 16.47 -21.30 -1.94
C PRO A 403 16.27 -21.93 -0.55
N LYS A 404 16.34 -23.27 -0.46
CA LYS A 404 16.24 -24.02 0.80
C LYS A 404 17.41 -23.74 1.76
N THR A 405 18.65 -23.60 1.26
CA THR A 405 19.82 -23.33 2.10
C THR A 405 19.88 -21.87 2.57
N LYS A 406 19.27 -20.94 1.84
CA LYS A 406 19.15 -19.53 2.28
C LYS A 406 18.27 -19.39 3.53
N GLN A 407 17.16 -20.12 3.61
CA GLN A 407 16.27 -20.05 4.78
C GLN A 407 16.93 -20.64 6.03
N LEU A 408 17.72 -21.72 5.87
CA LEU A 408 18.46 -22.33 6.97
C LEU A 408 19.59 -21.43 7.48
N ALA A 409 20.28 -20.71 6.59
CA ALA A 409 21.32 -19.75 6.97
C ALA A 409 20.76 -18.54 7.77
N TRP A 410 19.61 -17.99 7.38
CA TRP A 410 18.95 -16.93 8.15
C TRP A 410 18.41 -17.45 9.50
N GLY A 411 17.91 -18.69 9.54
CA GLY A 411 17.50 -19.34 10.78
C GLY A 411 18.66 -19.55 11.76
N ALA A 412 19.81 -20.03 11.27
CA ALA A 412 21.02 -20.21 12.08
C ALA A 412 21.58 -18.87 12.59
N ALA A 413 21.58 -17.82 11.75
CA ALA A 413 22.00 -16.49 12.14
C ALA A 413 21.10 -15.89 13.24
N ALA A 414 19.77 -16.06 13.13
CA ALA A 414 18.83 -15.60 14.16
C ALA A 414 18.97 -16.37 15.48
N PHE A 415 19.18 -17.69 15.42
CA PHE A 415 19.39 -18.53 16.60
C PHE A 415 20.70 -18.17 17.33
N ALA A 416 21.79 -17.93 16.59
CA ALA A 416 23.07 -17.51 17.18
C ALA A 416 22.97 -16.15 17.90
N ILE A 417 22.24 -15.19 17.32
CA ILE A 417 21.99 -13.89 17.96
C ILE A 417 21.11 -14.05 19.21
N GLY A 418 20.10 -14.91 19.16
CA GLY A 418 19.23 -15.20 20.31
C GLY A 418 19.96 -15.85 21.48
N MET A 419 20.83 -16.83 21.23
CA MET A 419 21.65 -17.45 22.30
C MET A 419 22.71 -16.49 22.85
N GLY A 420 23.30 -15.63 22.01
CA GLY A 420 24.24 -14.61 22.46
C GLY A 420 23.60 -13.58 23.41
N ALA A 421 22.35 -13.19 23.17
CA ALA A 421 21.62 -12.28 24.04
C ALA A 421 21.24 -12.90 25.40
N ALA A 422 20.93 -14.21 25.43
CA ALA A 422 20.61 -14.92 26.66
C ALA A 422 21.82 -15.09 27.60
N ALA A 423 23.04 -15.19 27.05
CA ALA A 423 24.27 -15.29 27.83
C ALA A 423 24.77 -13.94 28.40
N PHE A 424 24.22 -12.81 27.92
CA PHE A 424 24.61 -11.46 28.34
C PHE A 424 23.57 -10.77 29.24
N LEU A 425 22.59 -11.51 29.77
CA LEU A 425 21.73 -11.05 30.86
C LEU A 425 22.39 -11.42 32.20
N PRO A 426 23.13 -10.51 32.86
CA PRO A 426 23.58 -10.75 34.23
C PRO A 426 22.35 -10.85 35.13
N ASN A 427 22.31 -11.91 35.94
CA ASN A 427 21.37 -12.09 37.05
C ASN A 427 21.36 -10.81 37.92
N PHE A 428 20.33 -9.99 37.75
CA PHE A 428 19.94 -9.00 38.74
C PHE A 428 18.88 -9.64 39.64
N LEU A 429 19.39 -10.30 40.69
CA LEU A 429 18.68 -10.59 41.93
C LEU A 429 19.02 -9.52 42.95
#